data_AF-A0AA42Z6H0-F1
#
_entry.id   AF-A0AA42Z6H0-F1
#
_cell.length_a   1.000
_cell.length_b   1.000
_cell.length_c   1.000
_cell.angle_alpha   90.00
_cell.angle_beta   90.00
_cell.angle_gamma   90.00
#
_symmetry.space_group_name_H-M   'P 1'
#
loop_
_entity.id
_entity.type
_entity.pdbx_description
1 polymer ?
#
loop_
_entity_poly.entity_id
_entity_poly.type
_entity_poly.pdbx_seq_one_letter_code
_entity_poly.pdbx_strand_id
1 'polypeptide(L)'
;GAVPIRHSIFANPDRSPKRDRARARRRDRGMFAVDLVHKLIRHSQAHHRRETIAFGRRVDYTVGRLALFAVWRNFVKRRSERRVSRRSPAMDLGLTDRIWSWVDVLAVRLFEQRVELPAT
;
A
#
# COMPACT_ATOMS: atom_id res chain seq x y z
N GLY A 1 -2.77 -16.97 22.94
CA GLY A 1 -1.47 -16.34 23.24
C GLY A 1 -1.13 -15.36 22.14
N ALA A 2 -0.65 -14.16 22.47
CA ALA A 2 -0.29 -13.16 21.45
C ALA A 2 0.96 -13.62 20.68
N VAL A 3 0.90 -13.63 19.35
CA VAL A 3 2.07 -13.89 18.50
C VAL A 3 3.01 -12.69 18.60
N PRO A 4 4.30 -12.87 18.95
CA PRO A 4 5.23 -11.76 19.02
C PRO A 4 5.39 -11.12 17.64
N ILE A 5 5.11 -9.82 17.55
CA ILE A 5 5.33 -9.05 16.33
C ILE A 5 6.84 -8.94 16.14
N ARG A 6 7.36 -9.52 15.05
CA ARG A 6 8.77 -9.35 14.67
C ARG A 6 8.94 -8.04 13.92
N HIS A 7 9.59 -7.07 14.55
CA HIS A 7 9.96 -5.81 13.91
C HIS A 7 11.22 -6.01 13.07
N SER A 8 11.15 -5.74 11.78
CA SER A 8 12.34 -5.67 10.91
C SER A 8 12.76 -4.22 10.78
N ILE A 9 14.00 -3.90 11.16
CA ILE A 9 14.56 -2.56 11.04
C ILE A 9 15.40 -2.52 9.76
N PHE A 10 14.99 -1.69 8.81
CA PHE A 10 15.76 -1.45 7.59
C PHE A 10 16.41 -0.08 7.69
N ALA A 11 17.73 -0.06 7.92
CA ALA A 11 18.48 1.18 7.93
C ALA A 11 18.33 1.89 6.57
N ASN A 12 18.10 3.21 6.60
CA ASN A 12 18.11 3.98 5.37
C ASN A 12 19.55 3.92 4.79
N PRO A 13 19.72 3.49 3.53
CA PRO A 13 21.03 3.46 2.91
C PRO A 13 21.69 4.84 2.91
N ASP A 14 23.02 4.85 3.07
CA ASP A 14 23.81 6.08 3.05
C ASP A 14 23.46 6.97 1.87
N ARG A 15 23.28 8.26 2.16
CA ARG A 15 23.09 9.25 1.10
C ARG A 15 24.38 9.33 0.29
N SER A 16 24.29 9.01 -0.99
CA SER A 16 25.46 9.09 -1.87
C SER A 16 25.91 10.54 -2.01
N PRO A 17 27.23 10.81 -2.11
CA PRO A 17 27.72 12.12 -2.51
C PRO A 17 27.06 12.54 -3.82
N LYS A 18 26.82 13.85 -4.00
CA LYS A 18 26.02 14.46 -5.07
C LYS A 18 26.47 14.14 -6.52
N ARG A 19 27.55 13.36 -6.70
CA ARG A 19 28.20 13.04 -8.00
C ARG A 19 28.48 11.55 -8.24
N ASP A 20 28.24 10.64 -7.29
CA ASP A 20 28.39 9.19 -7.53
C ASP A 20 27.08 8.57 -8.02
N ARG A 21 26.96 8.43 -9.34
CA ARG A 21 25.78 7.87 -9.99
C ARG A 21 25.59 6.37 -9.73
N ALA A 22 26.67 5.62 -9.53
CA ALA A 22 26.59 4.17 -9.32
C ALA A 22 26.05 3.86 -7.93
N ARG A 23 26.53 4.58 -6.90
CA ARG A 23 26.02 4.47 -5.53
C ARG A 23 24.56 4.96 -5.43
N ALA A 24 24.21 6.05 -6.12
CA ALA A 24 22.84 6.54 -6.18
C ALA A 24 21.87 5.50 -6.77
N ARG A 25 22.22 4.86 -7.90
CA ARG A 25 21.39 3.80 -8.51
C ARG A 25 21.21 2.58 -7.60
N ARG A 26 22.26 2.17 -6.86
CA ARG A 26 22.16 1.08 -5.88
C ARG A 26 21.18 1.43 -4.76
N ARG A 27 21.28 2.64 -4.22
CA ARG A 27 20.33 3.17 -3.23
C ARG A 27 18.90 3.14 -3.76
N ASP A 28 18.67 3.72 -4.94
CA ASP A 28 17.32 3.85 -5.50
C ASP A 28 16.67 2.49 -5.76
N ARG A 29 17.45 1.47 -6.15
CA ARG A 29 16.96 0.09 -6.26
C ARG A 29 16.57 -0.50 -4.91
N GLY A 30 17.38 -0.29 -3.88
CA GLY A 30 17.10 -0.79 -2.52
C GLY A 30 15.89 -0.11 -1.87
N MET A 31 15.70 1.19 -2.15
CA MET A 31 14.60 1.99 -1.59
C MET A 31 13.34 2.01 -2.45
N PHE A 32 13.38 1.42 -3.65
CA PHE A 32 12.32 1.56 -4.64
C PHE A 32 10.93 1.23 -4.09
N ALA A 33 10.80 0.16 -3.31
CA ALA A 33 9.50 -0.25 -2.75
C ALA A 33 8.93 0.82 -1.78
N VAL A 34 9.77 1.32 -0.87
CA VAL A 34 9.38 2.34 0.12
C VAL A 34 9.11 3.67 -0.56
N ASP A 35 10.00 4.10 -1.46
CA ASP A 35 9.87 5.36 -2.19
C ASP A 35 8.62 5.36 -3.09
N LEU A 36 8.31 4.22 -3.72
CA LEU A 36 7.10 4.07 -4.53
C LEU A 36 5.83 4.15 -3.68
N VAL A 37 5.79 3.43 -2.56
CA VAL A 37 4.64 3.45 -1.63
C VAL A 37 4.43 4.87 -1.10
N HIS A 38 5.50 5.52 -0.63
CA HIS A 38 5.46 6.89 -0.14
C HIS A 38 4.93 7.88 -1.19
N LYS A 39 5.44 7.79 -2.41
CA LYS A 39 4.99 8.62 -3.54
C LYS A 39 3.50 8.41 -3.82
N LEU A 40 3.06 7.16 -3.96
CA LEU A 40 1.67 6.85 -4.27
C LEU A 40 0.71 7.30 -3.17
N ILE A 41 1.05 7.05 -1.90
CA ILE A 41 0.23 7.48 -0.77
C ILE A 41 0.08 9.01 -0.77
N ARG A 42 1.16 9.76 -0.99
CA ARG A 42 1.10 11.23 -1.06
C ARG A 42 0.27 11.77 -2.23
N HIS A 43 0.14 11.02 -3.32
CA HIS A 43 -0.67 11.43 -4.46
C HIS A 43 -2.13 10.99 -4.37
N SER A 44 -2.40 9.85 -3.74
CA SER A 44 -3.73 9.26 -3.68
C SER A 44 -4.49 9.55 -2.38
N GLN A 45 -3.81 10.06 -1.35
CA GLN A 45 -4.40 10.27 -0.03
C GLN A 45 -4.17 11.72 0.43
N ALA A 46 -5.25 12.51 0.50
CA ALA A 46 -5.18 13.93 0.87
C ALA A 46 -4.54 14.17 2.24
N HIS A 47 -4.82 13.30 3.21
CA HIS A 47 -4.27 13.37 4.57
C HIS A 47 -2.76 13.16 4.64
N HIS A 48 -2.20 12.38 3.72
CA HIS A 48 -0.75 12.20 3.62
C HIS A 48 -0.07 13.29 2.76
N ARG A 49 -0.83 14.03 1.96
CA ARG A 49 -0.34 15.18 1.17
C ARG A 49 -0.28 16.44 2.01
N ARG A 50 -1.33 16.71 2.79
CA ARG A 50 -1.52 17.94 3.55
C ARG A 50 -1.85 17.60 4.99
N GLU A 51 -0.80 17.58 5.80
CA GLU A 51 -0.90 17.34 7.24
C GLU A 51 -1.86 18.35 7.90
N THR A 52 -1.89 19.60 7.43
CA THR A 52 -2.68 20.68 8.05
C THR A 52 -4.17 20.71 7.66
N ILE A 53 -4.56 20.22 6.47
CA ILE A 53 -5.94 20.37 5.95
C ILE A 53 -6.79 19.13 6.20
N ALA A 54 -6.18 17.95 6.11
CA ALA A 54 -6.89 16.69 6.22
C ALA A 54 -6.15 15.77 7.18
N PHE A 55 -5.75 16.24 8.36
CA PHE A 55 -5.01 15.42 9.30
C PHE A 55 -5.79 14.15 9.67
N GLY A 56 -5.12 13.00 9.65
CA GLY A 56 -5.66 11.74 10.18
C GLY A 56 -5.75 11.81 11.70
N ARG A 57 -6.84 12.36 12.24
CA ARG A 57 -7.04 12.61 13.68
C ARG A 57 -6.98 11.35 14.57
N ARG A 58 -7.21 10.17 14.00
CA ARG A 58 -7.20 8.89 14.71
C ARG A 58 -6.27 7.91 14.01
N VAL A 59 -5.50 7.17 14.79
CA VAL A 59 -4.58 6.13 14.29
C VAL A 59 -5.36 5.07 13.52
N ASP A 60 -6.49 4.61 14.05
CA ASP A 60 -7.34 3.59 13.40
C ASP A 60 -7.80 4.00 12.01
N TYR A 61 -8.13 5.29 11.83
CA TYR A 61 -8.48 5.84 10.52
C TYR A 61 -7.29 5.78 9.56
N THR A 62 -6.11 6.23 10.01
CA THR A 62 -4.89 6.22 9.18
C THR A 62 -4.48 4.80 8.79
N VAL A 63 -4.53 3.86 9.74
CA VAL A 63 -4.26 2.43 9.48
C VAL A 63 -5.30 1.84 8.52
N GLY A 64 -6.59 2.15 8.70
CA GLY A 64 -7.65 1.72 7.80
C GLY A 64 -7.46 2.24 6.37
N ARG A 65 -7.02 3.50 6.20
CA ARG A 65 -6.71 4.08 4.88
C ARG A 65 -5.49 3.40 4.23
N LEU A 66 -4.48 3.04 5.02
CA LEU A 66 -3.34 2.26 4.53
C LEU A 66 -3.74 0.84 4.12
N ALA A 67 -4.62 0.18 4.88
CA ALA A 67 -5.15 -1.13 4.52
C ALA A 67 -5.93 -1.09 3.19
N LEU A 68 -6.81 -0.10 3.02
CA LEU A 68 -7.54 0.11 1.77
C LEU A 68 -6.59 0.41 0.61
N PHE A 69 -5.56 1.23 0.84
CA PHE A 69 -4.52 1.50 -0.15
C PHE A 69 -3.79 0.22 -0.57
N ALA A 70 -3.46 -0.67 0.37
CA ALA A 70 -2.82 -1.94 0.06
C ALA A 70 -3.70 -2.85 -0.80
N VAL A 71 -5.00 -2.94 -0.51
CA VAL A 71 -5.96 -3.69 -1.34
C VAL A 71 -6.06 -3.09 -2.73
N TRP A 72 -6.30 -1.79 -2.82
CA TRP A 72 -6.39 -1.09 -4.11
C TRP A 72 -5.13 -1.26 -4.95
N ARG A 73 -3.95 -1.07 -4.35
CA ARG A 73 -2.66 -1.11 -5.05
C ARG A 73 -2.31 -2.51 -5.55
N ASN A 74 -2.66 -3.55 -4.81
CA ASN A 74 -2.23 -4.93 -5.09
C ASN A 74 -3.28 -5.75 -5.84
N PHE A 75 -4.57 -5.55 -5.59
CA PHE A 75 -5.65 -6.37 -6.15
C PHE A 75 -6.43 -5.65 -7.27
N VAL A 76 -6.68 -4.35 -7.13
CA VAL A 76 -7.51 -3.57 -8.07
C VAL A 76 -6.67 -2.94 -9.19
N LYS A 77 -5.46 -2.44 -8.87
CA LYS A 77 -4.59 -1.80 -9.85
C LYS A 77 -3.69 -2.81 -10.55
N ARG A 78 -3.51 -2.58 -11.84
CA ARG A 78 -2.41 -3.17 -12.61
C ARG A 78 -1.07 -2.80 -11.99
N ARG A 79 -0.07 -3.68 -12.19
CA ARG A 79 1.30 -3.44 -11.74
C ARG A 79 1.90 -2.15 -12.32
N SER A 80 1.60 -1.86 -13.59
CA SER A 80 2.05 -0.67 -14.32
C SER A 80 0.92 -0.12 -15.17
N GLU A 81 0.71 1.19 -15.13
CA GLU A 81 -0.21 1.89 -16.02
C GLU A 81 0.42 2.19 -17.39
N ARG A 82 1.75 2.38 -17.41
CA ARG A 82 2.49 2.70 -18.64
C ARG A 82 2.72 1.48 -19.53
N ARG A 83 2.91 0.31 -18.93
CA ARG A 83 3.13 -0.93 -19.69
C ARG A 83 1.81 -1.65 -19.90
N VAL A 84 1.68 -2.37 -21.03
CA VAL A 84 0.52 -3.22 -21.38
C VAL A 84 0.44 -4.49 -20.49
N SER A 85 0.95 -4.45 -19.26
CA SER A 85 0.76 -5.55 -18.32
C SER A 85 -0.69 -5.59 -17.89
N ARG A 86 -1.35 -6.72 -18.13
CA ARG A 86 -2.72 -6.98 -17.65
C ARG A 86 -2.76 -7.53 -16.22
N ARG A 87 -1.61 -7.64 -15.53
CA ARG A 87 -1.49 -8.30 -14.22
C ARG A 87 -1.39 -7.30 -13.07
N SER A 88 -1.98 -7.63 -11.92
CA SER A 88 -1.80 -6.93 -10.65
C SER A 88 -0.64 -7.56 -9.85
N PRO A 89 -0.08 -6.85 -8.85
CA PRO A 89 0.90 -7.44 -7.94
C PRO A 89 0.39 -8.70 -7.23
N ALA A 90 -0.89 -8.73 -6.83
CA ALA A 90 -1.48 -9.90 -6.19
C ALA A 90 -1.52 -11.12 -7.13
N MET A 91 -1.75 -10.91 -8.43
CA MET A 91 -1.64 -11.98 -9.43
C MET A 91 -0.21 -12.47 -9.59
N ASP A 92 0.78 -11.57 -9.62
CA ASP A 92 2.21 -11.95 -9.69
C ASP A 92 2.65 -12.77 -8.46
N LEU A 93 2.00 -12.57 -7.31
CA LEU A 93 2.21 -13.35 -6.08
C LEU A 93 1.32 -14.61 -5.98
N GLY A 94 0.45 -14.87 -6.95
CA GLY A 94 -0.46 -16.03 -6.92
C GLY A 94 -1.60 -15.93 -5.90
N LEU A 95 -1.90 -14.74 -5.37
CA LEU A 95 -2.97 -14.52 -4.38
C LEU A 95 -4.37 -14.43 -5.02
N THR A 96 -4.42 -14.18 -6.33
CA THR A 96 -5.65 -14.09 -7.13
C THR A 96 -5.29 -14.37 -8.59
N ASP A 97 -6.24 -14.87 -9.37
CA ASP A 97 -6.08 -15.15 -10.79
C ASP A 97 -6.48 -13.97 -11.69
N ARG A 98 -7.18 -12.98 -11.14
CA ARG A 98 -7.68 -11.79 -11.85
C ARG A 98 -7.55 -10.50 -11.05
N ILE A 99 -7.66 -9.37 -11.76
CA ILE A 99 -7.83 -8.05 -11.17
C ILE A 99 -9.21 -7.97 -10.51
N TRP A 100 -9.26 -7.40 -9.32
CA TRP A 100 -10.50 -7.18 -8.58
C TRP A 100 -11.18 -5.87 -8.98
N SER A 101 -12.49 -5.90 -9.04
CA SER A 101 -13.38 -4.74 -9.01
C SER A 101 -13.68 -4.33 -7.56
N TRP A 102 -14.35 -3.19 -7.38
CA TRP A 102 -14.83 -2.81 -6.04
C TRP A 102 -15.93 -3.74 -5.52
N VAL A 103 -16.71 -4.37 -6.41
CA VAL A 103 -17.67 -5.40 -6.02
C VAL A 103 -16.94 -6.58 -5.39
N ASP A 104 -15.83 -7.03 -5.98
CA ASP A 104 -15.05 -8.15 -5.45
C ASP A 104 -14.45 -7.82 -4.07
N VAL A 105 -13.93 -6.60 -3.91
CA VAL A 105 -13.35 -6.13 -2.64
C VAL A 105 -14.39 -6.13 -1.51
N LEU A 106 -15.64 -5.84 -1.84
CA LEU A 106 -16.75 -5.71 -0.87
C LEU A 106 -17.68 -6.93 -0.87
N ALA A 107 -17.37 -7.98 -1.65
CA ALA A 107 -18.25 -9.13 -1.85
C ALA A 107 -18.42 -9.98 -0.60
N VAL A 108 -17.45 -9.95 0.32
CA VAL A 108 -17.44 -10.78 1.53
C VAL A 108 -17.36 -9.89 2.77
N ARG A 109 -18.25 -10.14 3.73
CA ARG A 109 -18.21 -9.48 5.05
C ARG A 109 -17.14 -10.14 5.91
N LEU A 110 -16.05 -9.42 6.15
CA LEU A 110 -14.94 -9.92 6.98
C LEU A 110 -15.33 -10.17 8.45
N PHE A 111 -16.46 -9.64 8.91
CA PHE A 111 -16.95 -9.75 10.29
C PHE A 111 -18.44 -10.04 10.37
N GLU A 112 -18.91 -10.99 9.57
CA GLU A 112 -20.33 -11.38 9.56
C GLU A 112 -20.88 -11.66 10.96
N GLN A 113 -20.08 -12.31 11.81
CA GLN A 113 -20.48 -12.69 13.17
C GLN A 113 -20.33 -11.59 14.23
N ARG A 114 -19.72 -10.43 13.90
CA ARG A 114 -19.46 -9.36 14.90
C ARG A 114 -20.27 -8.08 14.68
N VAL A 115 -20.81 -7.89 13.48
CA VAL A 115 -21.56 -6.66 13.13
C VAL A 115 -22.79 -7.10 12.38
N GLU A 116 -23.95 -7.12 13.03
CA GLU A 116 -25.23 -7.45 12.39
C GLU A 116 -25.62 -6.41 11.32
N LEU A 117 -26.43 -6.84 10.36
CA LEU A 117 -27.01 -5.90 9.39
C LEU A 117 -28.10 -5.06 10.08
N PRO A 118 -28.27 -3.78 9.70
CA PRO A 118 -29.44 -3.02 10.12
C PRO A 118 -30.72 -3.76 9.73
N ALA A 119 -31.72 -3.75 10.60
CA ALA A 119 -33.05 -4.24 10.24
C ALA A 119 -33.58 -3.42 9.05
N THR A 120 -34.04 -4.12 8.01
CA THR A 120 -34.73 -3.54 6.84
C THR A 120 -36.05 -2.91 7.21
#